data_AF-A0A8I0Q168-F1
#
_entry.id   AF-A0A8I0Q168-F1
#
_cell.length_a   1.000
_cell.length_b   1.000
_cell.length_c   1.000
_cell.angle_alpha   90.00
_cell.angle_beta   90.00
_cell.angle_gamma   90.00
#
_symmetry.space_group_name_H-M   'P 1'
#
loop_
_entity.id
_entity.type
_entity.pdbx_description
1 polymer ?
#
loop_
_entity_poly.entity_id
_entity_poly.type
_entity_poly.pdbx_seq_one_letter_code
_entity_poly.pdbx_strand_id
1 'polypeptide(L)' 'MNDPAGFICHNGLWHLFWQWNPFGCEHKHACRGHWSLADLVRWTDPPVAPQSGQW' A
#
# COMPACT_ATOMS: atom_id res chain seq x y z
N MET A 1 -3.97 -4.88 -7.42
CA MET A 1 -4.06 -3.58 -6.72
C MET A 1 -5.43 -3.02 -7.01
N ASN A 2 -6.15 -2.56 -5.99
CA ASN A 2 -7.44 -1.89 -6.14
C ASN A 2 -7.34 -0.43 -5.70
N ASP A 3 -8.48 0.18 -5.38
CA ASP A 3 -8.65 1.61 -5.15
C ASP A 3 -7.59 2.21 -4.21
N PRO A 4 -6.97 3.35 -4.59
CA PRO A 4 -6.11 4.09 -3.70
C PRO A 4 -6.94 4.63 -2.52
N ALA A 5 -6.40 4.47 -1.32
CA ALA A 5 -6.95 4.98 -0.07
C ALA A 5 -5.92 5.88 0.62
N GLY A 6 -6.36 6.98 1.23
CA GLY A 6 -5.51 7.76 2.14
C GLY A 6 -4.27 8.39 1.51
N PHE A 7 -4.38 8.97 0.31
CA PHE A 7 -3.29 9.74 -0.29
C PHE A 7 -3.05 11.04 0.48
N ILE A 8 -1.88 11.18 1.12
CA ILE A 8 -1.57 12.31 2.01
C ILE A 8 -0.07 12.68 1.95
N CYS A 9 0.24 13.96 2.12
CA CYS A 9 1.60 14.41 2.42
C CYS A 9 1.74 14.65 3.93
N HIS A 10 2.69 13.97 4.58
CA HIS A 10 2.96 14.10 6.01
C HIS A 10 4.47 14.02 6.27
N ASN A 11 5.00 14.92 7.11
CA ASN A 11 6.43 15.01 7.43
C ASN A 11 7.37 15.04 6.20
N GLY A 12 6.95 15.72 5.12
CA GLY A 12 7.75 15.85 3.90
C GLY A 12 7.77 14.59 3.02
N LEU A 13 6.95 13.58 3.31
CA LEU A 13 6.80 12.38 2.50
C LEU A 13 5.37 12.28 1.98
N TRP A 14 5.25 11.73 0.77
CA TRP A 14 3.99 11.32 0.18
C TRP A 14 3.67 9.91 0.62
N HIS A 15 2.49 9.71 1.18
CA HIS A 15 1.97 8.42 1.60
C HIS A 15 0.81 8.02 0.70
N LEU A 16 0.88 6.84 0.12
CA LEU A 16 -0.22 6.23 -0.62
C LEU A 16 -0.54 4.86 -0.01
N PHE A 17 -1.82 4.63 0.31
CA PHE A 17 -2.30 3.32 0.69
C PHE A 17 -3.23 2.77 -0.41
N TRP A 18 -3.34 1.46 -0.49
CA TRP A 18 -4.25 0.79 -1.41
C TRP A 18 -4.55 -0.59 -0.84
N GLN A 19 -5.50 -1.31 -1.43
CA GLN A 19 -5.69 -2.72 -1.11
C GLN A 19 -5.15 -3.61 -2.23
N TRP A 20 -4.60 -4.75 -1.82
CA TRP A 20 -3.95 -5.67 -2.73
C TRP A 20 -4.06 -7.10 -2.20
N ASN A 21 -4.24 -8.04 -3.13
CA ASN A 21 -4.15 -9.45 -2.87
C ASN A 21 -2.75 -9.94 -3.30
N PRO A 22 -1.84 -10.28 -2.37
CA PRO A 22 -0.51 -10.76 -2.72
C PRO A 22 -0.52 -12.17 -3.34
N PHE A 23 -1.63 -12.89 -3.24
CA PHE A 23 -1.74 -14.30 -3.66
C PHE A 23 -2.41 -14.46 -5.03
N GLY A 24 -2.87 -13.39 -5.67
CA GLY A 24 -3.45 -13.47 -7.00
C GLY A 24 -4.20 -12.21 -7.44
N CYS A 25 -4.78 -12.26 -8.63
CA CYS A 25 -5.48 -11.12 -9.23
C CYS A 25 -6.95 -11.00 -8.78
N GLU A 26 -7.46 -11.94 -7.98
CA GLU A 26 -8.82 -11.89 -7.47
C GLU A 26 -8.99 -10.90 -6.32
N HIS A 27 -10.20 -10.35 -6.19
CA HIS A 27 -10.61 -9.50 -5.07
C HIS A 27 -10.89 -10.35 -3.82
N LYS A 28 -9.86 -11.00 -3.28
CA LYS A 28 -9.86 -11.82 -2.06
C LYS A 28 -8.64 -11.47 -1.22
N HIS A 29 -8.61 -11.87 0.05
CA HIS A 29 -7.44 -11.72 0.93
C HIS A 29 -6.85 -10.30 0.93
N ALA A 30 -7.71 -9.27 0.88
CA ALA A 30 -7.30 -7.89 0.73
C ALA A 30 -6.38 -7.47 1.89
N CYS A 31 -5.13 -7.17 1.57
CA CYS A 31 -4.13 -6.60 2.46
C CYS A 31 -4.00 -5.11 2.15
N ARG A 32 -3.61 -4.29 3.13
CA ARG A 32 -3.35 -2.87 2.91
C ARG A 32 -1.88 -2.67 2.52
N GLY A 33 -1.63 -2.28 1.27
CA GLY A 33 -0.31 -1.83 0.83
C GLY A 33 -0.05 -0.39 1.27
N HIS A 34 1.23 -0.04 1.41
CA HIS A 34 1.67 1.29 1.79
C HIS A 34 2.99 1.66 1.11
N TRP A 35 3.01 2.82 0.46
CA TRP A 35 4.18 3.46 -0.09
C TRP A 35 4.43 4.79 0.63
N SER A 36 5.70 5.03 0.98
CA SER A 36 6.20 6.32 1.46
C SER A 36 7.27 6.80 0.50
N LEU A 37 7.08 7.97 -0.08
CA LEU A 37 7.90 8.46 -1.19
C LEU A 37 8.37 9.89 -0.91
N ALA A 38 9.64 10.18 -1.23
CA ALA A 38 10.15 11.55 -1.20
C ALA A 38 9.69 12.37 -2.41
N ASP A 39 9.53 11.70 -3.55
CA ASP A 39 8.97 12.27 -4.79
C ASP A 39 7.95 11.29 -5.39
N LEU A 40 6.96 11.79 -6.14
CA LEU A 40 5.91 10.96 -6.73
C LEU A 40 6.37 10.18 -7.98
N VAL A 41 7.69 10.12 -8.24
CA VAL A 41 8.27 9.58 -9.47
C VAL A 41 9.02 8.29 -9.21
N ARG A 42 9.73 8.19 -8.08
CA ARG A 42 10.55 7.02 -7.71
C ARG A 42 9.82 6.17 -6.68
N TRP A 43 9.34 5.03 -7.14
CA TRP A 43 8.59 4.09 -6.33
C TRP A 43 9.50 2.93 -5.93
N THR A 44 9.57 2.64 -4.63
CA THR A 44 10.24 1.45 -4.10
C THR A 44 9.21 0.39 -3.77
N ASP A 45 9.54 -0.89 -3.96
CA ASP A 45 8.61 -1.97 -3.64
C ASP A 45 8.18 -1.89 -2.17
N PRO A 46 6.87 -2.01 -1.90
CA PRO A 46 6.36 -1.91 -0.54
C PRO A 46 6.71 -3.18 0.23
N PRO A 47 7.00 -3.09 1.53
CA PRO A 47 7.09 -4.28 2.36
C PRO A 47 5.74 -5.00 2.31
N VAL A 48 5.75 -6.33 2.20
CA VAL A 48 4.53 -7.13 2.26
C VAL A 48 3.90 -6.92 3.63
N ALA A 49 2.78 -6.18 3.66
CA ALA A 49 2.06 -5.95 4.90
C ALA A 49 1.46 -7.27 5.41
N PRO A 50 1.55 -7.57 6.71
CA PRO A 50 0.93 -8.76 7.27
C PRO A 50 -0.59 -8.71 7.09
N GLN A 51 -1.16 -9.86 6.78
CA GLN A 51 -2.61 -10.03 6.64
C GLN A 51 -3.28 -9.62 7.96
N SER A 52 -4.36 -8.83 7.89
CA SER A 52 -5.12 -8.44 9.07
C SER A 52 -5.66 -9.70 9.76
N GLY A 53 -5.05 -10.11 10.88
CA GLY A 53 -5.42 -11.34 11.59
C GLY A 53 -4.31 -12.00 12.43
N GLN A 54 -3.08 -11.50 12.38
CA GLN A 54 -1.98 -11.96 13.24
C GLN A 54 -1.53 -10.77 14.11
N TRP A 55 -1.97 -10.75 15.37
CA TRP A 55 -1.43 -9.92 16.45
C TRP A 55 -0.71 -10.85 17.42
#